data_AF-W7YFL2-F1
#
_entry.id   AF-W7YFL2-F1
#
_cell.length_a   1.000
_cell.length_b   1.000
_cell.length_c   1.000
_cell.angle_alpha   90.00
_cell.angle_beta   90.00
_cell.angle_gamma   90.00
#
_symmetry.space_group_name_H-M   'P 1'
#
loop_
_entity.id
_entity.type
_entity.pdbx_description
1 polymer ?
#
loop_
_entity_poly.entity_id
_entity_poly.type
_entity_poly.pdbx_seq_one_letter_code
_entity_poly.pdbx_strand_id
1 'polypeptide(L)' 'MDIAKRKTKWGRWGQYKYVYPDDQQRALREFITERIFEYFPQAKIDYFT' A
#
# COMPACT_ATOMS: atom_id res chain seq x y z
N MET A 1 1.44 5.41 16.81
CA MET A 1 1.18 4.39 15.77
C MET A 1 0.91 3.08 16.50
N ASP A 2 -0.23 2.43 16.28
CA ASP A 2 -0.53 1.14 16.91
C ASP A 2 0.17 0.01 16.14
N ILE A 3 1.29 -0.46 16.69
CA ILE A 3 2.17 -1.46 16.07
C ILE A 3 1.49 -2.84 16.03
N ALA A 4 0.62 -3.15 17.00
CA ALA A 4 -0.07 -4.44 17.08
C ALA A 4 -0.99 -4.69 15.87
N LYS A 5 -1.43 -3.62 15.20
CA LYS A 5 -2.27 -3.67 14.00
C LYS A 5 -1.46 -3.69 12.69
N ARG A 6 -0.13 -3.81 12.75
CA ARG A 6 0.76 -3.74 11.58
C ARG A 6 1.41 -5.08 11.30
N LYS A 7 1.72 -5.30 10.02
CA LYS A 7 2.52 -6.43 9.55
C LYS A 7 3.99 -6.02 9.50
N THR A 8 4.88 -6.83 10.08
CA THR A 8 6.33 -6.62 9.98
C THR A 8 6.84 -7.11 8.63
N LYS A 9 7.59 -6.27 7.91
CA LYS A 9 8.26 -6.60 6.65
C LYS A 9 9.76 -6.47 6.84
N TRP A 10 10.46 -7.60 6.83
CA TRP A 10 11.91 -7.66 6.91
C TRP A 10 12.55 -7.28 5.57
N GLY A 11 13.55 -6.42 5.64
CA GLY A 11 14.40 -6.01 4.53
C GLY A 11 15.56 -6.98 4.33
N ARG A 12 16.13 -6.93 3.13
CA ARG A 12 17.22 -7.82 2.69
C ARG A 12 18.46 -7.80 3.59
N TRP A 13 18.74 -6.65 4.23
CA TRP A 13 19.92 -6.43 5.07
C TRP A 13 19.61 -6.38 6.57
N GLY A 14 18.51 -6.99 7.00
CA GLY A 14 18.18 -7.18 8.43
C GLY A 14 17.39 -6.06 9.10
N GLN A 15 17.22 -4.91 8.45
CA GLN A 15 16.29 -3.88 8.92
C GLN A 15 14.84 -4.29 8.63
N TYR A 16 13.89 -3.92 9.49
CA TYR A 16 12.46 -4.17 9.26
C TYR A 16 11.66 -2.87 9.25
N LYS A 17 10.46 -2.94 8.68
CA LYS A 17 9.46 -1.87 8.72
C LYS A 17 8.06 -2.41 8.99
N TYR A 18 7.19 -1.56 9.52
CA TYR A 18 5.78 -1.86 9.72
C TYR A 18 4.96 -1.41 8.51
N VAL A 19 4.21 -2.33 7.92
CA VAL A 19 3.29 -2.07 6.82
C VAL A 19 1.86 -2.39 7.24
N TYR A 20 0.88 -1.90 6.47
CA TYR A 20 -0.51 -2.32 6.68
C TYR A 20 -0.66 -3.84 6.48
N PRO A 21 -1.63 -4.50 7.14
CA PRO A 21 -2.03 -5.84 6.78
C PRO A 21 -2.43 -5.93 5.29
N ASP A 22 -2.32 -7.10 4.68
CA ASP A 22 -2.47 -7.26 3.23
C ASP A 22 -3.88 -6.83 2.75
N ASP A 23 -4.94 -7.15 3.51
CA ASP A 23 -6.30 -6.72 3.18
C ASP A 23 -6.46 -5.20 3.18
N GLN A 24 -5.83 -4.51 4.14
CA GLN A 24 -5.85 -3.05 4.21
C GLN A 24 -5.02 -2.42 3.08
N GLN A 25 -3.88 -3.02 2.73
CA GLN A 25 -3.09 -2.58 1.56
C GLN A 25 -3.89 -2.71 0.26
N ARG A 26 -4.63 -3.82 0.09
CA ARG A 26 -5.49 -4.04 -1.07
C ARG A 26 -6.60 -2.99 -1.14
N ALA A 27 -7.32 -2.77 -0.04
CA ALA A 27 -8.37 -1.76 0.04
C ALA A 27 -7.85 -0.34 -0.28
N LEU A 28 -6.67 0.01 0.23
CA LEU A 28 -6.00 1.28 -0.08
C LEU A 28 -5.66 1.40 -1.57
N ARG A 29 -5.09 0.33 -2.16
CA ARG A 29 -4.74 0.31 -3.58
C ARG A 29 -5.97 0.50 -4.45
N GLU A 30 -7.04 -0.25 -4.18
CA GLU A 30 -8.31 -0.18 -4.92
C GLU A 30 -8.89 1.23 -4.83
N PHE A 31 -9.06 1.75 -3.62
CA PHE A 31 -9.62 3.08 -3.39
C PHE A 31 -8.84 4.18 -4.12
N ILE A 32 -7.51 4.20 -4.02
CA ILE A 32 -6.69 5.23 -4.67
C ILE A 32 -6.74 5.07 -6.20
N THR A 33 -6.67 3.84 -6.69
CA THR A 33 -6.70 3.55 -8.14
C THR A 33 -8.02 3.98 -8.77
N GLU A 34 -9.14 3.72 -8.11
CA GLU A 34 -10.47 4.16 -8.56
C GLU A 34 -10.53 5.68 -8.71
N ARG A 35 -10.03 6.43 -7.72
CA ARG A 35 -9.98 7.90 -7.78
C ARG A 35 -9.06 8.42 -8.87
N ILE A 36 -7.91 7.78 -9.08
CA ILE A 36 -7.00 8.16 -10.17
C ILE A 36 -7.70 8.01 -11.51
N PHE A 37 -8.39 6.88 -11.77
CA PHE A 37 -9.07 6.69 -13.04
C PHE A 37 -10.35 7.52 -13.20
N GLU A 38 -11.02 7.87 -12.10
CA GLU A 38 -12.15 8.81 -12.10
C GLU A 38 -11.72 10.22 -12.55
N TYR A 39 -10.63 10.75 -11.98
CA TYR A 39 -10.20 12.13 -12.23
C TYR A 39 -9.14 12.27 -13.34
N PHE A 40 -8.39 11.21 -13.62
CA PHE A 40 -7.33 11.17 -14.63
C PHE A 40 -7.45 9.90 -15.50
N PRO A 41 -8.44 9.82 -16.41
CA PRO A 41 -8.75 8.59 -17.15
C PRO A 41 -7.61 8.04 -18.02
N GLN A 42 -6.66 8.89 -18.41
CA GLN A 42 -5.49 8.52 -19.23
C GLN A 42 -4.22 8.30 -18.41
N ALA A 43 -4.26 8.48 -17.09
CA ALA A 43 -3.09 8.28 -16.24
C ALA A 43 -2.69 6.79 -16.20
N LYS A 44 -1.40 6.56 -16.00
CA LYS A 44 -0.85 5.23 -15.77
C LYS A 44 -0.33 5.14 -14.34
N ILE A 45 -0.63 4.04 -13.66
CA ILE A 45 -0.08 3.72 -12.34
C ILE A 45 1.09 2.78 -12.54
N ASP A 46 2.30 3.24 -12.24
CA ASP A 46 3.52 2.43 -12.43
C ASP A 46 3.72 1.40 -11.31
N TYR A 47 3.44 1.74 -10.05
CA TYR A 47 3.50 0.79 -8.92
C TYR A 47 2.74 1.28 -7.68
N PHE A 48 2.49 0.35 -6.75
CA PHE A 48 2.00 0.57 -5.38
C PHE A 48 2.84 -0.33 -4.46
N THR A 49 3.35 0.17 -3.32
CA THR A 49 4.39 -0.51 -2.50
C THR A 49 4.25 -0.25 -0.99
#